data_AF-A0A7I0EIL8-F1
#
_entry.id   AF-A0A7I0EIL8-F1
#
_cell.length_a   1.000
_cell.length_b   1.000
_cell.length_c   1.000
_cell.angle_alpha   90.00
_cell.angle_beta   90.00
_cell.angle_gamma   90.00
#
_symmetry.space_group_name_H-M   'P 1'
#
loop_
_entity.id
_entity.type
_entity.pdbx_description
1 polymer ?
#
loop_
_entity_poly.entity_id
_entity_poly.type
_entity_poly.pdbx_seq_one_letter_code
_entity_poly.pdbx_strand_id
1 'polypeptide(L)'
;MEDGPEFAEGSYDFARKTYRLAEVDSQVWRVYDGDTYIGIVTETDATAAEPWPHYTEHSAGDETAAAPTTHDWRAALDHLIEAAEI
;
A
#
# COMPACT_ATOMS: atom_id res chain seq x y z
N MET A 1 6.50 9.13 -14.71
CA MET A 1 5.09 9.32 -14.33
C MET A 1 5.10 9.20 -12.83
N GLU A 2 4.97 10.35 -12.17
CA GLU A 2 4.94 10.46 -10.70
C GLU A 2 3.54 10.00 -10.29
N ASP A 3 3.44 8.73 -9.93
CA ASP A 3 2.19 8.07 -9.60
C ASP A 3 2.50 7.22 -8.37
N GLY A 4 2.83 7.89 -7.26
CA GLY A 4 3.10 7.29 -5.95
C GLY A 4 1.84 7.32 -5.07
N PRO A 5 1.82 6.59 -3.95
CA PRO A 5 0.68 6.58 -3.03
C PRO A 5 0.39 7.97 -2.43
N GLU A 6 1.38 8.86 -2.38
CA GLU A 6 1.21 10.28 -2.02
C GLU A 6 0.23 11.04 -2.94
N PHE A 7 0.14 10.65 -4.23
CA PHE A 7 -0.81 11.23 -5.19
C PHE A 7 -2.19 10.56 -5.14
N ALA A 8 -2.27 9.37 -4.53
CA ALA A 8 -3.49 8.60 -4.35
C ALA A 8 -4.08 8.72 -2.93
N GLU A 9 -3.54 9.62 -2.11
CA GLU A 9 -4.10 9.95 -0.80
C GLU A 9 -5.56 10.41 -0.96
N GLY A 10 -6.47 9.72 -0.27
CA GLY A 10 -7.91 10.01 -0.32
C GLY A 10 -8.74 8.83 -0.80
N SER A 11 -8.81 8.59 -2.12
CA SER A 11 -9.65 7.55 -2.71
C SER A 11 -8.96 6.89 -3.90
N TYR A 12 -8.89 5.56 -3.88
CA TYR A 12 -8.31 4.71 -4.91
C TYR A 12 -9.32 3.68 -5.38
N ASP A 13 -9.67 3.71 -6.67
CA ASP A 13 -10.61 2.76 -7.24
C ASP A 13 -9.87 1.52 -7.77
N PHE A 14 -10.18 0.36 -7.18
CA PHE A 14 -9.58 -0.93 -7.52
C PHE A 14 -10.63 -2.04 -7.51
N ALA A 15 -10.56 -2.97 -8.47
CA ALA A 15 -11.52 -4.07 -8.59
C ALA A 15 -13.02 -3.64 -8.56
N ARG A 16 -13.33 -2.41 -9.00
CA ARG A 16 -14.65 -1.75 -8.89
C ARG A 16 -15.13 -1.43 -7.47
N LYS A 17 -14.23 -1.46 -6.49
CA LYS A 17 -14.41 -0.92 -5.15
C LYS A 17 -13.55 0.34 -4.99
N THR A 18 -13.95 1.20 -4.08
CA THR A 18 -13.18 2.40 -3.73
C THR A 18 -12.54 2.17 -2.37
N TYR A 19 -11.22 2.17 -2.34
CA TYR A 19 -10.39 2.09 -1.16
C TYR A 19 -9.94 3.48 -0.76
N ARG A 20 -9.69 3.67 0.53
CA ARG A 20 -9.15 4.93 1.05
C ARG A 20 -7.74 4.71 1.53
N LEU A 21 -6.80 5.43 0.93
CA LEU A 21 -5.44 5.54 1.44
C LEU A 21 -5.37 6.78 2.33
N ALA A 22 -4.85 6.60 3.54
CA ALA A 22 -4.57 7.68 4.47
C ALA A 22 -3.11 7.60 4.90
N GLU A 23 -2.32 8.61 4.56
CA GLU A 23 -0.97 8.72 5.08
C GLU A 23 -1.01 8.85 6.61
N VAL A 24 -0.20 8.04 7.29
CA VAL A 24 -0.04 8.09 8.74
C VAL A 24 1.36 8.49 9.16
N ASP A 25 2.35 8.21 8.31
CA ASP A 25 3.74 8.65 8.49
C ASP A 25 4.37 8.88 7.11
N SER A 26 5.52 9.56 7.08
CA SER A 26 6.27 9.76 5.85
C SER A 26 6.71 8.38 5.36
N GLN A 27 6.13 7.90 4.25
CA GLN A 27 6.28 6.55 3.68
C GLN A 27 5.30 5.49 4.20
N VAL A 28 4.29 5.81 5.01
CA VAL A 28 3.33 4.81 5.49
C VAL A 28 1.91 5.26 5.22
N TRP A 29 1.16 4.45 4.46
CA TRP A 29 -0.24 4.67 4.12
C TRP A 29 -1.11 3.56 4.66
N ARG A 30 -2.11 3.91 5.47
CA ARG A 30 -3.18 2.99 5.89
C ARG A 30 -4.21 2.86 4.80
N VAL A 31 -4.65 1.64 4.58
CA VAL A 31 -5.64 1.28 3.57
C VAL A 31 -6.93 0.86 4.25
N TYR A 32 -8.04 1.42 3.77
CA TYR A 32 -9.38 1.16 4.26
C TYR A 32 -10.30 0.74 3.09
N ASP A 33 -11.07 -0.32 3.29
CA ASP A 33 -12.24 -0.68 2.46
C ASP A 33 -13.49 -0.05 3.09
N GLY A 34 -13.88 1.13 2.61
CA GLY A 34 -14.93 1.93 3.24
C GLY A 34 -14.54 2.37 4.65
N ASP A 35 -15.15 1.74 5.67
CA ASP A 35 -14.88 1.99 7.10
C ASP A 35 -13.96 0.90 7.71
N THR A 36 -13.66 -0.17 6.96
CA THR A 36 -12.89 -1.31 7.44
C THR A 36 -11.41 -1.09 7.18
N TYR A 37 -10.59 -1.12 8.22
CA TYR A 37 -9.13 -1.13 8.08
C TYR A 37 -8.66 -2.51 7.56
N ILE A 38 -7.93 -2.53 6.45
CA ILE A 38 -7.44 -3.78 5.83
C ILE A 38 -5.93 -3.97 5.95
N GLY A 39 -5.16 -2.88 6.10
CA GLY A 39 -3.72 -2.95 6.33
C GLY A 39 -2.97 -1.66 6.00
N ILE A 40 -1.65 -1.74 5.89
CA ILE A 40 -0.77 -0.63 5.52
C ILE A 40 0.08 -0.98 4.32
N VAL A 41 0.41 0.05 3.54
CA VAL A 41 1.47 0.02 2.54
C VAL A 41 2.58 0.94 3.04
N THR A 42 3.80 0.42 3.07
CA THR A 42 5.00 1.14 3.51
C THR A 42 5.96 1.28 2.35
N GLU A 43 6.30 2.51 1.98
CA GLU A 43 7.42 2.78 1.10
C GLU A 43 8.72 2.53 1.85
N THR A 44 9.62 1.82 1.19
CA THR A 44 10.96 1.50 1.65
C THR A 44 11.94 2.23 0.76
N ASP A 45 12.87 2.94 1.38
CA ASP A 45 13.83 3.80 0.71
C ASP A 45 14.62 3.03 -0.37
N ALA A 46 14.84 3.71 -1.50
CA ALA A 46 15.61 3.21 -2.62
C ALA A 46 17.04 2.91 -2.16
N THR A 47 17.45 1.65 -2.19
CA THR A 47 18.83 1.31 -1.84
C THR A 47 19.80 1.76 -2.93
N ALA A 48 21.08 1.90 -2.61
CA ALA A 48 22.10 2.24 -3.61
C ALA A 48 22.17 1.25 -4.80
N ALA A 49 21.62 0.04 -4.64
CA ALA A 49 21.51 -0.96 -5.70
C ALA A 49 20.24 -0.78 -6.55
N GLU A 50 19.17 -0.24 -5.98
CA GLU A 50 17.85 -0.12 -6.59
C GLU A 50 17.34 1.32 -6.38
N PRO A 51 17.59 2.22 -7.35
CA PRO A 51 17.32 3.66 -7.21
C PRO A 51 15.83 4.03 -7.32
N TRP A 52 14.94 3.06 -7.11
CA TRP A 52 13.50 3.21 -7.23
C TRP A 52 12.87 2.90 -5.86
N PRO A 53 11.80 3.60 -5.46
CA PRO A 53 11.10 3.29 -4.22
C PRO A 53 10.52 1.88 -4.28
N HIS A 54 10.61 1.15 -3.18
CA HIS A 54 9.95 -0.14 -3.03
C HIS A 54 8.77 0.03 -2.09
N TYR A 55 7.75 -0.80 -2.24
CA TYR A 55 6.56 -0.76 -1.41
C TYR A 55 6.32 -2.14 -0.84
N THR A 56 5.99 -2.15 0.44
CA THR A 56 5.76 -3.34 1.24
C THR A 56 4.39 -3.23 1.86
N GLU A 57 3.51 -4.18 1.59
CA GLU A 57 2.21 -4.28 2.24
C GLU A 57 2.27 -5.13 3.51
N HIS A 58 1.44 -4.73 4.47
CA HIS A 58 1.22 -5.46 5.70
C HIS A 58 -0.28 -5.53 6.00
N SER A 59 -0.78 -6.73 6.23
CA SER A 59 -2.19 -6.96 6.54
C SER A 59 -2.52 -6.44 7.95
N ALA A 60 -3.74 -5.94 8.16
CA ALA A 60 -4.18 -5.45 9.48
C ALA A 60 -4.06 -6.49 10.62
N GLY A 61 -4.07 -7.78 10.29
CA GLY A 61 -3.89 -8.87 11.25
C GLY A 61 -2.44 -9.34 11.45
N ASP A 62 -1.53 -8.97 10.55
CA ASP A 62 -0.12 -9.34 10.62
C ASP A 62 0.75 -8.18 10.12
N GLU A 63 0.75 -7.10 10.90
CA GLU A 63 1.54 -5.91 10.59
C GLU A 63 3.06 -6.17 10.71
N THR A 64 3.44 -7.33 11.23
CA THR A 64 4.84 -7.75 11.39
C THR A 64 5.38 -8.54 10.20
N ALA A 65 4.51 -9.23 9.46
CA ALA A 65 4.85 -9.95 8.25
C ALA A 65 4.72 -9.02 7.05
N ALA A 66 5.85 -8.41 6.69
CA ALA A 66 6.03 -7.77 5.41
C ALA A 66 5.89 -8.82 4.29
N ALA A 67 4.97 -8.58 3.36
CA ALA A 67 4.93 -9.28 2.09
C ALA A 67 6.15 -8.90 1.22
N PRO A 68 6.44 -9.61 0.10
CA PRO A 68 7.59 -9.26 -0.74
C PRO A 68 7.48 -7.82 -1.27
N THR A 69 8.56 -7.07 -1.14
CA THR A 69 8.61 -5.67 -1.58
C THR A 69 8.49 -5.59 -3.11
N THR A 70 7.61 -4.73 -3.61
CA THR A 70 7.41 -4.48 -5.05
C THR A 70 7.77 -3.04 -5.40
N HIS A 71 8.31 -2.79 -6.60
CA HIS A 71 8.61 -1.45 -7.11
C HIS A 71 7.36 -0.63 -7.43
N ASP A 72 6.17 -1.23 -7.33
CA ASP A 72 4.89 -0.63 -7.67
C ASP A 72 3.93 -0.72 -6.48
N TRP A 73 3.58 0.43 -5.90
CA TRP A 73 2.68 0.50 -4.74
C TRP A 73 1.27 0.01 -5.06
N ARG A 74 0.83 0.06 -6.32
CA ARG A 74 -0.47 -0.47 -6.72
C ARG A 74 -0.46 -1.98 -6.67
N ALA A 75 0.64 -2.62 -7.05
CA ALA A 75 0.80 -4.07 -6.88
C ALA A 75 0.83 -4.46 -5.39
N ALA A 76 1.49 -3.69 -4.52
CA ALA A 76 1.48 -3.94 -3.07
C ALA A 76 0.06 -3.83 -2.51
N LEU A 77 -0.66 -2.77 -2.92
CA LEU A 77 -2.03 -2.50 -2.52
C LEU A 77 -3.01 -3.56 -3.06
N ASP A 78 -2.88 -3.94 -4.33
CA ASP A 78 -3.65 -5.01 -4.96
C ASP A 78 -3.52 -6.31 -4.17
N HIS A 79 -2.29 -6.73 -3.90
CA HIS A 79 -2.03 -7.94 -3.13
C HIS A 79 -2.60 -7.85 -1.70
N LEU A 80 -2.53 -6.69 -1.05
CA LEU A 80 -3.17 -6.44 0.25
C LEU A 80 -4.70 -6.59 0.19
N ILE A 81 -5.31 -6.02 -0.85
CA ILE A 81 -6.76 -6.09 -1.08
C ILE A 81 -7.18 -7.53 -1.35
N GLU A 82 -6.48 -8.23 -2.25
CA GLU A 82 -6.73 -9.64 -2.54
C GLU A 82 -6.63 -10.47 -1.26
N ALA A 83 -5.61 -10.25 -0.43
CA ALA A 83 -5.45 -10.94 0.84
C ALA A 83 -6.58 -10.65 1.84
N ALA A 84 -7.18 -9.45 1.80
CA ALA A 84 -8.29 -9.06 2.66
C ALA A 84 -9.66 -9.58 2.18
N GLU A 85 -9.81 -9.92 0.89
CA GLU A 85 -11.06 -10.46 0.32
C GLU A 85 -11.17 -12.00 0.39
N ILE A 86 -10.12 -12.71 0.82
CA ILE A 86 -10.06 -14.20 0.93
C ILE A 86 -10.69 -14.73 2.22
#